data_AF-A0A9W9ZV67-F1
#
_entry.id   AF-A0A9W9ZV67-F1
#
_cell.length_a   1.000
_cell.length_b   1.000
_cell.length_c   1.000
_cell.angle_alpha   90.00
_cell.angle_beta   90.00
_cell.angle_gamma   90.00
#
_symmetry.space_group_name_H-M   'P 1'
#
loop_
_entity.id
_entity.type
_entity.pdbx_description
1 polymer ?
#
loop_
_entity_poly.entity_id
_entity_poly.type
_entity_poly.pdbx_seq_one_letter_code
_entity_poly.pdbx_strand_id
1 'polypeptide(L)'
;MPKWVSSERNSGLFARPLGHRINGTHTRFHALNYTEFSKIIYADVDYMLMTNIDELFDISDDFAASPCSRPGVVDPCFDAGFLVFRPDTKYYHELMNLWRQLATKQYTFPDDQVLLWHYYALAGNWKALSFSFNIRLIIYRPLNSFHFAGGPRYHPPKPWSAKCRPSRKEASDFNRPILVVDDMVIVFWKNLYELLKKYELEDWWRSSKLFRQDQEFVGVPPAYADCIERERVKKVSKPEL
;
A
#
# COMPACT_ATOMS: atom_id res chain seq x y z
N MET A 1 17.67 -24.32 16.67
CA MET A 1 16.88 -23.58 15.66
C MET A 1 15.50 -24.23 15.56
N PRO A 2 14.40 -23.54 15.90
CA PRO A 2 13.07 -24.13 15.75
C PRO A 2 12.73 -24.22 14.27
N LYS A 3 12.37 -25.43 13.82
CA LYS A 3 11.94 -25.72 12.45
C LYS A 3 10.58 -25.05 12.21
N TRP A 4 10.49 -24.25 11.17
CA TRP A 4 9.23 -23.70 10.65
C TRP A 4 8.37 -24.85 10.13
N VAL A 5 7.22 -25.08 10.76
CA VAL A 5 6.26 -26.09 10.33
C VAL A 5 5.65 -25.67 9.01
N SER A 6 5.82 -26.51 7.98
CA SER A 6 5.19 -26.37 6.67
C SER A 6 3.66 -26.29 6.82
N SER A 7 3.04 -25.26 6.27
CA SER A 7 1.59 -25.08 6.31
C SER A 7 0.93 -26.00 5.29
N GLU A 8 0.31 -27.08 5.76
CA GLU A 8 -0.69 -27.81 4.99
C GLU A 8 -1.94 -26.93 4.81
N ARG A 9 -2.44 -26.89 3.57
CA ARG A 9 -3.59 -26.09 3.14
C ARG A 9 -4.88 -26.83 3.52
N ASN A 10 -5.59 -26.36 4.54
CA ASN A 10 -6.97 -26.81 4.78
C ASN A 10 -7.93 -26.07 3.83
N SER A 11 -8.29 -26.72 2.71
CA SER A 11 -9.20 -26.25 1.67
C SER A 11 -10.63 -26.79 1.86
N GLY A 12 -11.24 -26.50 3.01
CA GLY A 12 -12.63 -26.92 3.30
C GLY A 12 -13.64 -25.78 3.10
N LEU A 13 -14.91 -26.12 2.87
CA LEU A 13 -16.04 -25.19 2.66
C LEU A 13 -16.32 -24.25 3.87
N PHE A 14 -15.79 -24.60 5.05
CA PHE A 14 -15.85 -23.80 6.28
C PHE A 14 -14.47 -23.24 6.68
N ALA A 15 -13.48 -23.29 5.79
CA ALA A 15 -12.17 -22.70 6.05
C ALA A 15 -12.33 -21.19 6.24
N ARG A 16 -12.05 -20.73 7.47
CA ARG A 16 -12.04 -19.30 7.79
C ARG A 16 -10.93 -18.63 6.97
N PRO A 17 -11.14 -17.41 6.45
CA PRO A 17 -10.13 -16.73 5.65
C PRO A 17 -8.84 -16.62 6.48
N LEU A 18 -7.81 -17.36 6.08
CA LEU A 18 -6.48 -17.16 6.63
C LEU A 18 -6.05 -15.79 6.12
N GLY A 19 -5.86 -14.82 7.02
CA GLY A 19 -5.25 -13.54 6.68
C GLY A 19 -4.01 -13.80 5.83
N HIS A 20 -3.83 -13.03 4.76
CA HIS A 20 -2.64 -13.18 3.92
C HIS A 20 -1.43 -12.94 4.83
N ARG A 21 -0.67 -13.99 5.13
CA ARG A 21 0.49 -13.89 6.03
C ARG A 21 1.54 -13.00 5.38
N ILE A 22 1.65 -11.76 5.84
CA ILE A 22 2.76 -10.87 5.47
C ILE A 22 3.82 -11.04 6.55
N ASN A 23 4.95 -11.66 6.18
CA ASN A 23 6.08 -11.77 7.11
C ASN A 23 6.58 -10.36 7.45
N GLY A 24 6.84 -10.11 8.73
CA GLY A 24 7.34 -8.82 9.20
C GLY A 24 6.26 -7.77 9.46
N THR A 25 4.97 -8.11 9.39
CA THR A 25 3.87 -7.21 9.80
C THR A 25 4.14 -6.53 11.15
N HIS A 26 4.60 -7.29 12.15
CA HIS A 26 4.84 -6.74 13.49
C HIS A 26 6.00 -5.74 13.53
N THR A 27 6.91 -5.76 12.55
CA THR A 27 8.10 -4.93 12.51
C THR A 27 7.74 -3.45 12.42
N ARG A 28 6.66 -3.08 11.72
CA ARG A 28 6.25 -1.66 11.62
C ARG A 28 5.89 -1.05 12.98
N PHE A 29 5.42 -1.86 13.93
CA PHE A 29 5.05 -1.36 15.26
C PHE A 29 6.23 -0.92 16.10
N HIS A 30 7.48 -1.24 15.72
CA HIS A 30 8.65 -0.65 16.37
C HIS A 30 8.67 0.88 16.27
N ALA A 31 7.98 1.48 15.29
CA ALA A 31 7.83 2.93 15.17
C ALA A 31 7.15 3.57 16.40
N LEU A 32 6.36 2.81 17.17
CA LEU A 32 5.78 3.30 18.44
C LEU A 32 6.84 3.51 19.54
N ASN A 33 8.05 2.99 19.38
CA ASN A 33 9.15 3.22 20.31
C ASN A 33 10.01 4.44 19.94
N TYR A 34 9.75 5.13 18.82
CA TYR A 34 10.47 6.35 18.46
C TYR A 34 9.91 7.57 19.23
N THR A 35 10.03 7.52 20.55
CA THR A 35 9.48 8.51 21.49
C THR A 35 10.23 9.84 21.50
N GLU A 36 11.32 9.96 20.74
CA GLU A 36 11.94 11.24 20.41
C GLU A 36 11.05 12.13 19.53
N PHE A 37 10.07 11.56 18.83
CA PHE A 37 9.07 12.30 18.06
C PHE A 37 7.79 12.49 18.87
N SER A 38 7.16 13.66 18.77
CA SER A 38 5.83 13.89 19.37
C SER A 38 4.70 13.31 18.53
N LYS A 39 4.94 13.07 17.23
CA LYS A 39 3.97 12.54 16.27
C LYS A 39 4.68 11.93 15.07
N ILE A 40 4.12 10.84 14.55
CA ILE A 40 4.64 10.12 13.38
C ILE A 40 3.50 9.96 12.37
N ILE A 41 3.80 10.30 11.12
CA ILE A 41 2.98 9.92 9.96
C ILE A 41 3.67 8.73 9.30
N TYR A 42 3.04 7.57 9.36
CA TYR A 42 3.50 6.34 8.72
C TYR A 42 2.78 6.13 7.40
N ALA A 43 3.53 5.76 6.37
CA ALA A 43 3.01 5.37 5.06
C ALA A 43 3.69 4.07 4.60
N ASP A 44 2.92 3.15 4.02
CA ASP A 44 3.48 1.95 3.40
C ASP A 44 4.36 2.31 2.18
N VAL A 45 5.28 1.42 1.83
CA VAL A 45 6.26 1.66 0.74
C VAL A 45 5.63 1.76 -0.65
N ASP A 46 4.36 1.37 -0.78
CA ASP A 46 3.51 1.50 -1.96
C ASP A 46 2.51 2.65 -1.86
N TYR A 47 2.82 3.63 -1.02
CA TYR A 47 2.15 4.92 -0.94
C TYR A 47 2.87 5.99 -1.77
N MET A 48 2.11 6.75 -2.56
CA MET A 48 2.62 7.87 -3.34
C MET A 48 1.98 9.18 -2.89
N LEU A 49 2.80 10.08 -2.38
CA LEU A 49 2.40 11.43 -1.98
C LEU A 49 2.22 12.32 -3.22
N MET A 50 1.10 13.05 -3.28
CA MET A 50 0.75 13.93 -4.42
C MET A 50 0.77 15.41 -4.04
N THR A 51 0.47 15.73 -2.79
CA THR A 51 0.52 17.09 -2.25
C THR A 51 1.24 17.10 -0.90
N ASN A 52 1.58 18.30 -0.40
CA ASN A 52 1.94 18.43 1.01
C ASN A 52 0.79 17.92 1.91
N ILE A 53 1.14 17.31 3.03
CA ILE A 53 0.20 16.74 4.02
C ILE A 53 0.63 17.10 5.46
N ASP A 54 1.44 18.15 5.62
CA ASP A 54 2.02 18.51 6.92
C ASP A 54 0.95 18.95 7.92
N GLU A 55 -0.24 19.36 7.45
CA GLU A 55 -1.39 19.66 8.29
C GLU A 55 -1.83 18.48 9.17
N LEU A 56 -1.46 17.24 8.80
CA LEU A 56 -1.74 16.06 9.60
C LEU A 56 -0.95 16.05 10.93
N PHE A 57 0.14 16.80 11.04
CA PHE A 57 0.86 16.96 12.30
C PHE A 57 0.07 17.76 13.35
N ASP A 58 -0.94 18.54 12.93
CA ASP A 58 -1.77 19.35 13.84
C ASP A 58 -2.94 18.58 14.46
N ILE A 59 -3.18 17.33 14.04
CA ILE A 59 -4.27 16.49 14.57
C ILE A 59 -4.04 16.18 16.05
N SER A 60 -4.94 16.59 16.94
CA SER A 60 -4.77 16.39 18.39
C SER A 60 -4.86 14.93 18.85
N ASP A 61 -5.53 14.07 18.09
CA ASP A 61 -5.79 12.67 18.43
C ASP A 61 -4.50 11.81 18.43
N ASP A 62 -4.41 10.86 19.37
CA ASP A 62 -3.25 9.96 19.50
C ASP A 62 -3.13 8.94 18.36
N PHE A 63 -4.23 8.66 17.66
CA PHE A 63 -4.26 7.77 16.50
C PHE A 63 -5.33 8.22 15.50
N ALA A 64 -4.91 8.38 14.24
CA ALA A 64 -5.77 8.70 13.12
C ALA A 64 -5.40 7.87 11.89
N ALA A 65 -6.40 7.51 11.11
CA ALA A 65 -6.20 6.75 9.87
C ALA A 65 -7.34 7.06 8.88
N SER A 66 -7.08 6.81 7.60
CA SER A 66 -8.13 6.96 6.59
C SER A 66 -9.07 5.75 6.58
N PRO A 67 -10.38 5.93 6.42
CA PRO A 67 -11.35 4.84 6.33
C PRO A 67 -10.97 3.79 5.27
N CYS A 68 -11.25 2.50 5.53
CA CYS A 68 -10.93 1.38 4.63
C CYS A 68 -11.96 1.24 3.48
N SER A 69 -13.15 1.81 3.64
CA SER A 69 -14.19 1.84 2.63
C SER A 69 -14.22 3.18 1.87
N ARG A 70 -14.82 3.18 0.68
CA ARG A 70 -14.99 4.40 -0.12
C ARG A 70 -15.89 5.41 0.60
N PRO A 71 -15.76 6.72 0.32
CA PRO A 71 -16.64 7.75 0.87
C PRO A 71 -18.12 7.42 0.66
N GLY A 72 -18.93 7.66 1.70
CA GLY A 72 -20.37 7.36 1.70
C GLY A 72 -20.75 5.97 2.23
N VAL A 73 -19.79 5.12 2.56
CA VAL A 73 -20.03 3.83 3.23
C VAL A 73 -19.71 3.97 4.72
N VAL A 74 -20.68 3.63 5.58
CA VAL A 74 -20.48 3.60 7.04
C VAL A 74 -19.91 2.25 7.41
N ASP A 75 -18.60 2.21 7.61
CA ASP A 75 -17.85 1.01 7.98
C ASP A 75 -16.81 1.41 9.04
N PRO A 76 -16.86 0.83 10.25
CA PRO A 76 -15.91 1.14 11.32
C PRO A 76 -14.56 0.46 11.06
N CYS A 77 -13.94 0.82 9.95
CA CYS A 77 -12.65 0.30 9.50
C CYS A 77 -11.77 1.44 8.96
N PHE A 78 -10.47 1.27 9.08
CA PHE A 78 -9.46 2.13 8.45
C PHE A 78 -8.43 1.28 7.73
N ASP A 79 -7.70 1.86 6.80
CA ASP A 79 -6.60 1.20 6.10
C ASP A 79 -5.28 1.39 6.87
N ALA A 80 -4.57 0.29 7.13
CA ALA A 80 -3.35 0.28 7.94
C ALA A 80 -2.09 0.76 7.20
N GLY A 81 -2.18 1.07 5.90
CA GLY A 81 -1.03 1.54 5.12
C GLY A 81 -0.81 3.04 5.19
N PHE A 82 -1.67 3.79 5.87
CA PHE A 82 -1.43 5.20 6.17
C PHE A 82 -1.99 5.57 7.55
N LEU A 83 -1.11 5.92 8.48
CA LEU A 83 -1.41 6.12 9.89
C LEU A 83 -0.79 7.42 10.40
N VAL A 84 -1.49 8.13 11.27
CA VAL A 84 -0.94 9.23 12.07
C VAL A 84 -1.05 8.81 13.52
N PHE A 85 0.04 8.80 14.27
CA PHE A 85 0.00 8.39 15.66
C PHE A 85 1.03 9.10 16.53
N ARG A 86 0.73 9.19 17.82
CA ARG A 86 1.70 9.55 18.86
C ARG A 86 2.50 8.30 19.24
N PRO A 87 3.85 8.29 19.11
CA PRO A 87 4.65 7.17 19.57
C PRO A 87 4.58 7.06 21.10
N ASP A 88 4.41 5.83 21.59
CA ASP A 88 4.37 5.50 23.01
C ASP A 88 4.79 4.04 23.21
N THR A 89 5.86 3.81 23.97
CA THR A 89 6.34 2.46 24.30
C THR A 89 5.27 1.62 25.02
N LYS A 90 4.35 2.25 25.75
CA LYS A 90 3.21 1.56 26.34
C LYS A 90 2.29 0.97 25.27
N TYR A 91 1.92 1.76 24.26
CA TYR A 91 1.09 1.30 23.14
C TYR A 91 1.78 0.19 22.34
N TYR A 92 3.10 0.28 22.16
CA TYR A 92 3.89 -0.81 21.57
C TYR A 92 3.72 -2.13 22.35
N HIS A 93 3.92 -2.11 23.67
CA HIS A 93 3.80 -3.32 24.50
C HIS A 93 2.37 -3.87 24.50
N GLU A 94 1.36 -3.01 24.56
CA GLU A 94 -0.04 -3.42 24.51
C GLU A 94 -0.41 -4.09 23.17
N LEU A 95 -0.02 -3.49 22.05
CA LEU A 95 -0.21 -4.08 20.71
C LEU A 95 0.52 -5.43 20.57
N MET A 96 1.75 -5.54 21.05
CA MET A 96 2.51 -6.80 21.00
C MET A 96 1.92 -7.89 21.91
N ASN A 97 1.36 -7.49 23.04
CA ASN A 97 0.65 -8.41 23.93
C ASN A 97 -0.66 -8.88 23.28
N LEU A 98 -1.43 -7.98 22.67
CA LEU A 98 -2.65 -8.32 21.92
C LEU A 98 -2.33 -9.25 20.75
N TRP A 99 -1.29 -8.96 19.97
CA TRP A 99 -0.85 -9.81 18.86
C TRP A 99 -0.53 -11.24 19.31
N ARG A 100 0.19 -11.40 20.43
CA ARG A 100 0.48 -12.71 21.03
C ARG A 100 -0.78 -13.43 21.52
N GLN A 101 -1.71 -12.70 22.13
CA GLN A 101 -2.99 -13.26 22.59
C GLN A 101 -3.87 -13.74 21.42
N LEU A 102 -3.98 -12.95 20.35
CA LEU A 102 -4.73 -13.33 19.16
C LEU A 102 -4.09 -14.55 18.45
N ALA A 103 -2.75 -14.57 18.36
CA ALA A 103 -2.00 -15.68 17.78
C ALA A 103 -2.19 -17.00 18.54
N THR A 104 -2.47 -16.95 19.85
CA THR A 104 -2.64 -18.16 20.70
C THR A 104 -4.08 -18.66 20.80
N LYS A 105 -5.09 -17.78 20.68
CA LYS A 105 -6.49 -18.13 20.95
C LYS A 105 -7.35 -18.42 19.71
N GLN A 106 -7.04 -17.86 18.53
CA GLN A 106 -8.04 -17.72 17.46
C GLN A 106 -7.59 -18.12 16.04
N TYR A 107 -6.47 -18.85 15.89
CA TYR A 107 -5.75 -19.20 14.64
C TYR A 107 -4.90 -18.07 14.06
N THR A 108 -3.76 -18.46 13.46
CA THR A 108 -2.90 -17.70 12.52
C THR A 108 -2.49 -16.29 12.94
N PHE A 109 -1.17 -16.07 13.08
CA PHE A 109 -0.56 -14.75 13.30
C PHE A 109 -1.30 -13.63 12.55
N PRO A 110 -2.01 -12.72 13.27
CA PRO A 110 -2.80 -11.69 12.63
C PRO A 110 -1.87 -10.72 11.89
N ASP A 111 -2.35 -10.22 10.75
CA ASP A 111 -1.71 -9.10 10.07
C ASP A 111 -1.97 -7.78 10.82
N ASP A 112 -1.41 -6.69 10.28
CA ASP A 112 -1.37 -5.36 10.89
C ASP A 112 -2.76 -4.76 10.88
N GLN A 113 -3.45 -4.87 9.75
CA GLN A 113 -4.82 -4.42 9.56
C GLN A 113 -5.76 -5.03 10.59
N VAL A 114 -5.69 -6.36 10.80
CA VAL A 114 -6.50 -7.06 11.79
C VAL A 114 -6.12 -6.66 13.22
N LEU A 115 -4.82 -6.58 13.53
CA LEU A 115 -4.36 -6.21 14.87
C LEU A 115 -4.80 -4.79 15.25
N LEU A 116 -4.55 -3.82 14.37
CA LEU A 116 -4.90 -2.42 14.57
C LEU A 116 -6.41 -2.22 14.65
N TRP A 117 -7.18 -2.99 13.88
CA TRP A 117 -8.64 -2.96 13.99
C TRP A 117 -9.12 -3.36 15.40
N HIS A 118 -8.59 -4.46 15.96
CA HIS A 118 -8.96 -4.89 17.31
C HIS A 118 -8.54 -3.88 18.39
N TYR A 119 -7.38 -3.24 18.21
CA TYR A 119 -6.83 -2.32 19.20
C TYR A 119 -7.50 -0.94 19.17
N TYR A 120 -7.72 -0.37 17.98
CA TYR A 120 -8.23 1.00 17.82
C TYR A 120 -9.68 1.06 17.35
N ALA A 121 -10.02 0.37 16.26
CA ALA A 121 -11.35 0.50 15.64
C ALA A 121 -12.46 -0.07 16.51
N LEU A 122 -12.26 -1.28 17.06
CA LEU A 122 -13.22 -1.95 17.94
C LEU A 122 -13.47 -1.16 19.23
N ALA A 123 -12.45 -0.48 19.75
CA ALA A 123 -12.54 0.38 20.93
C ALA A 123 -13.11 1.78 20.62
N GLY A 124 -13.30 2.13 19.35
CA GLY A 124 -13.71 3.48 18.92
C GLY A 124 -12.63 4.55 19.19
N ASN A 125 -11.38 4.15 19.43
CA ASN A 125 -10.29 5.05 19.80
C ASN A 125 -9.45 5.44 18.58
N TRP A 126 -10.08 6.06 17.59
CA TRP A 126 -9.37 6.54 16.40
C TRP A 126 -10.10 7.70 15.75
N LYS A 127 -9.32 8.59 15.13
CA LYS A 127 -9.83 9.68 14.30
C LYS A 127 -9.86 9.26 12.84
N ALA A 128 -11.02 9.39 12.22
CA ALA A 128 -11.16 9.21 10.78
C ALA A 128 -10.56 10.41 10.02
N LEU A 129 -9.56 10.13 9.19
CA LEU A 129 -9.00 11.08 8.23
C LEU A 129 -9.87 11.14 6.97
N SER A 130 -9.73 12.23 6.21
CA SER A 130 -10.31 12.28 4.86
C SER A 130 -9.72 11.16 3.99
N PHE A 131 -10.57 10.55 3.15
CA PHE A 131 -10.13 9.55 2.18
C PHE A 131 -9.07 10.09 1.21
N SER A 132 -8.97 11.41 1.05
CA SER A 132 -7.95 12.08 0.24
C SER A 132 -6.50 11.75 0.64
N PHE A 133 -6.27 11.40 1.90
CA PHE A 133 -4.94 11.07 2.43
C PHE A 133 -4.56 9.60 2.26
N ASN A 134 -5.46 8.73 1.79
CA ASN A 134 -5.12 7.33 1.49
C ASN A 134 -6.08 6.80 0.43
N ILE A 135 -6.02 7.41 -0.76
CA ILE A 135 -6.89 7.03 -1.87
C ILE A 135 -6.43 5.69 -2.45
N ARG A 136 -7.38 4.78 -2.65
CA ARG A 136 -7.14 3.48 -3.28
C ARG A 136 -8.37 3.06 -4.10
N LEU A 137 -8.14 2.25 -5.14
CA LEU A 137 -9.15 1.60 -6.00
C LEU A 137 -10.11 2.52 -6.78
N ILE A 138 -10.22 3.80 -6.43
CA ILE A 138 -11.03 4.81 -7.12
C ILE A 138 -10.23 6.11 -7.25
N ILE A 139 -10.62 6.97 -8.19
CA ILE A 139 -10.17 8.36 -8.20
C ILE A 139 -11.06 9.17 -7.25
N TYR A 140 -10.44 9.88 -6.32
CA TYR A 140 -11.11 10.75 -5.36
C TYR A 140 -10.41 12.12 -5.34
N ARG A 141 -11.16 13.17 -5.02
CA ARG A 141 -10.65 14.55 -4.94
C ARG A 141 -11.02 15.17 -3.59
N PRO A 142 -10.10 15.89 -2.92
CA PRO A 142 -8.74 16.20 -3.37
C PRO A 142 -7.83 14.95 -3.40
N LEU A 143 -6.87 14.92 -4.33
CA LEU A 143 -5.96 13.79 -4.55
C LEU A 143 -4.63 14.07 -3.82
N ASN A 144 -4.64 13.98 -2.48
CA ASN A 144 -3.44 14.29 -1.68
C ASN A 144 -2.41 13.16 -1.73
N SER A 145 -2.89 11.93 -1.93
CA SER A 145 -2.04 10.76 -2.12
C SER A 145 -2.75 9.67 -2.90
N PHE A 146 -1.99 8.65 -3.29
CA PHE A 146 -2.53 7.41 -3.82
C PHE A 146 -1.76 6.22 -3.26
N HIS A 147 -2.47 5.26 -2.72
CA HIS A 147 -1.93 4.04 -2.15
C HIS A 147 -2.19 2.89 -3.12
N PHE A 148 -1.12 2.27 -3.61
CA PHE A 148 -1.17 1.06 -4.43
C PHE A 148 -1.42 -0.20 -3.57
N ALA A 149 -2.28 -0.05 -2.55
CA ALA A 149 -2.78 -1.12 -1.70
C ALA A 149 -3.64 -2.06 -2.53
N GLY A 150 -3.09 -3.23 -2.84
CA GLY A 150 -3.76 -4.21 -3.65
C GLY A 150 -2.95 -5.49 -3.80
N GLY A 151 -3.64 -6.63 -3.70
CA GLY A 151 -3.08 -7.92 -4.10
C GLY A 151 -2.92 -8.01 -5.63
N PRO A 152 -2.37 -9.12 -6.16
CA PRO A 152 -2.08 -9.30 -7.59
C PRO A 152 -3.30 -9.14 -8.54
N ARG A 153 -4.51 -9.19 -7.99
CA ARG A 153 -5.78 -9.07 -8.72
C ARG A 153 -6.40 -7.67 -8.67
N TYR A 154 -5.84 -6.75 -7.88
CA TYR A 154 -6.35 -5.38 -7.74
C TYR A 154 -5.75 -4.47 -8.81
N HIS A 155 -6.50 -3.45 -9.18
CA HIS A 155 -6.11 -2.45 -10.18
C HIS A 155 -6.08 -1.05 -9.55
N PRO A 156 -5.01 -0.27 -9.81
CA PRO A 156 -3.81 -0.63 -10.57
C PRO A 156 -2.89 -1.61 -9.80
N PRO A 157 -2.07 -2.41 -10.50
CA PRO A 157 -1.05 -3.22 -9.83
C PRO A 157 0.02 -2.31 -9.21
N LYS A 158 0.80 -2.86 -8.27
CA LYS A 158 2.03 -2.19 -7.79
C LYS A 158 2.91 -1.84 -9.00
N PRO A 159 3.33 -0.57 -9.18
CA PRO A 159 3.98 -0.13 -10.43
C PRO A 159 5.22 -0.95 -10.80
N TRP A 160 6.05 -1.28 -9.81
CA TRP A 160 7.26 -2.08 -10.01
C TRP A 160 6.98 -3.57 -10.25
N SER A 161 5.83 -4.10 -9.85
CA SER A 161 5.45 -5.49 -10.11
C SER A 161 4.74 -5.69 -11.45
N ALA A 162 4.32 -4.59 -12.10
CA ALA A 162 3.63 -4.65 -13.39
C ALA A 162 4.53 -5.22 -14.49
N LYS A 163 3.93 -6.05 -15.36
CA LYS A 163 4.60 -6.54 -16.59
C LYS A 163 4.77 -5.41 -17.59
N CYS A 164 3.72 -4.64 -17.81
CA CYS A 164 3.73 -3.46 -18.66
C CYS A 164 4.18 -2.25 -17.85
N ARG A 165 5.12 -1.48 -18.39
CA ARG A 165 5.60 -0.23 -17.79
C ARG A 165 5.74 0.82 -18.89
N PRO A 166 5.42 2.08 -18.61
CA PRO A 166 5.68 3.17 -19.54
C PRO A 166 7.17 3.35 -19.72
N SER A 167 7.59 3.62 -20.96
CA SER A 167 8.92 4.13 -21.24
C SER A 167 9.13 5.50 -20.60
N ARG A 168 10.38 5.91 -20.48
CA ARG A 168 10.72 7.25 -19.96
C ARG A 168 10.09 8.37 -20.80
N LYS A 169 10.01 8.15 -22.12
CA LYS A 169 9.33 9.08 -23.03
C LYS A 169 7.84 9.13 -22.77
N GLU A 170 7.15 7.99 -22.72
CA GLU A 170 5.70 7.94 -22.46
C GLU A 170 5.35 8.57 -21.11
N ALA A 171 6.12 8.28 -20.06
CA ALA A 171 5.92 8.86 -18.73
C ALA A 171 6.14 10.38 -18.74
N SER A 172 7.19 10.87 -19.41
CA SER A 172 7.47 12.31 -19.55
C SER A 172 6.36 13.03 -20.34
N ASP A 173 5.88 12.40 -21.41
CA ASP A 173 4.86 12.97 -22.31
C ASP A 173 3.46 12.97 -21.67
N PHE A 174 3.26 12.30 -20.54
CA PHE A 174 1.99 12.31 -19.81
C PHE A 174 1.69 13.69 -19.22
N ASN A 175 0.72 14.39 -19.82
CA ASN A 175 0.34 15.77 -19.48
C ASN A 175 -1.17 16.00 -19.34
N ARG A 176 -1.97 14.94 -19.34
CA ARG A 176 -3.44 15.01 -19.24
C ARG A 176 -3.92 14.88 -17.79
N PRO A 177 -5.17 15.30 -17.48
CA PRO A 177 -5.76 15.06 -16.16
C PRO A 177 -5.83 13.56 -15.80
N ILE A 178 -5.68 13.28 -14.50
CA ILE A 178 -5.89 11.94 -13.90
C ILE A 178 -7.40 11.71 -13.80
N LEU A 179 -7.91 10.81 -14.63
CA LEU A 179 -9.35 10.51 -14.71
C LEU A 179 -9.68 9.09 -14.28
N VAL A 180 -8.71 8.17 -14.41
CA VAL A 180 -8.87 6.76 -14.02
C VAL A 180 -7.72 6.30 -13.15
N VAL A 181 -7.94 5.27 -12.34
CA VAL A 181 -6.92 4.78 -11.38
C VAL A 181 -5.66 4.27 -12.05
N ASP A 182 -5.75 3.76 -13.28
CA ASP A 182 -4.61 3.29 -14.05
C ASP A 182 -3.64 4.43 -14.43
N ASP A 183 -4.12 5.68 -14.46
CA ASP A 183 -3.27 6.86 -14.68
C ASP A 183 -2.25 7.03 -13.55
N MET A 184 -2.54 6.53 -12.34
CA MET A 184 -1.61 6.64 -11.22
C MET A 184 -0.33 5.85 -11.47
N VAL A 185 -0.36 4.79 -12.29
CA VAL A 185 0.84 4.01 -12.63
C VAL A 185 1.81 4.85 -13.46
N ILE A 186 1.31 5.57 -14.46
CA ILE A 186 2.17 6.41 -15.30
C ILE A 186 2.69 7.63 -14.53
N VAL A 187 1.88 8.18 -13.63
CA VAL A 187 2.30 9.25 -12.70
C VAL A 187 3.43 8.76 -11.78
N PHE A 188 3.33 7.54 -11.24
CA PHE A 188 4.42 6.95 -10.43
C PHE A 188 5.73 6.87 -11.22
N TRP A 189 5.69 6.33 -12.43
CA TRP A 189 6.90 6.20 -13.25
C TRP A 189 7.46 7.54 -13.70
N LYS A 190 6.59 8.51 -14.03
CA LYS A 190 6.99 9.88 -14.33
C LYS A 190 7.78 10.48 -13.17
N ASN A 191 7.22 10.43 -11.96
CA ASN A 191 7.88 10.94 -10.76
C ASN A 191 9.21 10.22 -10.50
N LEU A 192 9.24 8.89 -10.59
CA LEU A 192 10.48 8.13 -10.40
C LEU A 192 11.57 8.55 -11.39
N TYR A 193 11.27 8.62 -12.68
CA TYR A 193 12.27 9.01 -13.70
C TYR A 193 12.76 10.44 -13.54
N GLU A 194 11.88 11.37 -13.16
CA GLU A 194 12.27 12.74 -12.83
C GLU A 194 13.20 12.79 -11.61
N LEU A 195 12.91 12.00 -10.57
CA LEU A 195 13.75 11.92 -9.36
C LEU A 195 15.10 11.26 -9.64
N LEU A 196 15.15 10.20 -10.45
CA LEU A 196 16.41 9.56 -10.85
C LEU A 196 17.35 10.56 -11.53
N LYS A 197 16.81 11.40 -12.42
CA LYS A 197 17.57 12.48 -13.06
C LYS A 197 17.97 13.57 -12.07
N LYS A 198 17.04 14.03 -11.24
CA LYS A 198 17.24 15.14 -10.29
C LYS A 198 18.32 14.83 -9.25
N TYR A 199 18.39 13.58 -8.79
CA TYR A 199 19.30 13.16 -7.72
C TYR A 199 20.49 12.33 -8.23
N GLU A 200 20.71 12.28 -9.55
CA GLU A 200 21.83 11.57 -10.18
C GLU A 200 21.90 10.07 -9.79
N LEU A 201 20.74 9.41 -9.68
CA LEU A 201 20.60 8.04 -9.19
C LEU A 201 20.58 6.97 -10.31
N GLU A 202 21.03 7.32 -11.52
CA GLU A 202 20.96 6.41 -12.68
C GLU A 202 21.80 5.15 -12.51
N ASP A 203 23.01 5.26 -11.97
CA ASP A 203 23.89 4.09 -11.75
C ASP A 203 23.30 3.13 -10.73
N TRP A 204 22.77 3.66 -9.62
CA TRP A 204 22.03 2.88 -8.63
C TRP A 204 20.82 2.21 -9.24
N TRP A 205 20.02 2.94 -10.02
CA TRP A 205 18.83 2.40 -10.66
C TRP A 205 19.17 1.25 -11.60
N ARG A 206 20.17 1.41 -12.45
CA ARG A 206 20.67 0.38 -13.39
C ARG A 206 21.19 -0.87 -12.68
N SER A 207 21.73 -0.72 -11.47
CA SER A 207 22.16 -1.86 -10.65
C SER A 207 21.00 -2.63 -10.02
N SER A 208 19.80 -2.05 -9.99
CA SER A 208 18.64 -2.66 -9.34
C SER A 208 18.04 -3.79 -10.17
N LYS A 209 17.46 -4.78 -9.49
CA LYS A 209 16.66 -5.85 -10.14
C LYS A 209 15.36 -5.34 -10.77
N LEU A 210 15.00 -4.09 -10.50
CA LEU A 210 13.79 -3.47 -11.02
C LEU A 210 14.04 -2.77 -12.36
N PHE A 211 15.29 -2.49 -12.74
CA PHE A 211 15.63 -1.85 -14.00
C PHE A 211 15.25 -2.71 -15.21
N ARG A 212 14.68 -2.07 -16.25
CA ARG A 212 14.32 -2.73 -17.52
C ARG A 212 14.71 -1.87 -18.72
N GLN A 213 15.90 -2.09 -19.26
CA GLN A 213 16.45 -1.30 -20.36
C GLN A 213 15.53 -1.29 -21.60
N ASP A 214 14.95 -2.45 -21.92
CA ASP A 214 14.06 -2.69 -23.05
C ASP A 214 12.71 -1.96 -22.93
N GLN A 215 12.22 -1.73 -21.71
CA GLN A 215 10.97 -0.98 -21.50
C GLN A 215 11.22 0.52 -21.29
N GLU A 216 12.34 0.89 -20.68
CA GLU A 216 12.61 2.28 -20.31
C GLU A 216 13.11 3.14 -21.49
N PHE A 217 13.95 2.57 -22.35
CA PHE A 217 14.68 3.30 -23.39
C PHE A 217 14.38 2.84 -24.81
N VAL A 218 13.88 1.63 -24.98
CA VAL A 218 13.63 1.07 -26.30
C VAL A 218 12.16 1.31 -26.64
N GLY A 219 11.89 2.17 -27.61
CA GLY A 219 10.55 2.42 -28.16
C GLY A 219 10.00 1.26 -28.98
N VAL A 220 10.37 0.02 -28.67
CA VAL A 220 9.94 -1.17 -29.42
C VAL A 220 8.56 -1.59 -28.92
N PRO A 221 7.60 -1.81 -29.84
CA PRO A 221 6.25 -2.25 -29.51
C PRO A 221 6.21 -3.53 -28.64
N PRO A 222 5.13 -3.72 -27.86
CA PRO A 222 3.96 -2.86 -27.76
C PRO A 222 4.22 -1.60 -26.94
N ALA A 223 3.68 -0.46 -27.39
CA ALA A 223 3.59 0.74 -26.56
C ALA A 223 2.91 0.39 -25.24
N TYR A 224 3.12 1.19 -24.19
CA TYR A 224 2.58 0.89 -22.86
C TYR A 224 1.06 0.61 -22.89
N ALA A 225 0.32 1.43 -23.65
CA ALA A 225 -1.12 1.25 -23.86
C ALA A 225 -1.46 -0.10 -24.50
N ASP A 226 -0.73 -0.49 -25.56
CA ASP A 226 -0.90 -1.78 -26.24
C ASP A 226 -0.56 -2.96 -25.33
N CYS A 227 0.46 -2.83 -24.49
CA CYS A 227 0.84 -3.86 -23.52
C CYS A 227 -0.28 -4.06 -22.50
N ILE A 228 -0.80 -2.96 -21.95
CA ILE A 228 -1.92 -2.97 -20.99
C ILE A 228 -3.15 -3.63 -21.62
N GLU A 229 -3.48 -3.27 -22.86
CA GLU A 229 -4.64 -3.84 -23.55
C GLU A 229 -4.48 -5.35 -23.79
N ARG A 230 -3.30 -5.80 -24.23
CA ARG A 230 -2.99 -7.23 -24.36
C ARG A 230 -3.12 -7.98 -23.04
N GLU A 231 -2.67 -7.41 -21.93
CA GLU A 231 -2.79 -8.06 -20.61
C GLU A 231 -4.23 -8.04 -20.08
N ARG A 232 -5.06 -7.04 -20.43
CA ARG A 232 -6.50 -7.03 -20.15
C ARG A 232 -7.23 -8.14 -20.92
N VAL A 233 -6.99 -8.25 -22.22
CA VAL A 233 -7.60 -9.30 -23.07
C VAL A 233 -7.24 -10.71 -22.56
N LYS A 234 -5.98 -10.95 -22.20
CA LYS A 234 -5.53 -12.24 -21.62
C LYS A 234 -6.21 -12.60 -20.30
N LYS A 235 -6.62 -11.60 -19.49
CA LYS A 235 -7.38 -11.84 -18.25
C LYS A 235 -8.81 -12.24 -18.57
N VAL A 236 -9.45 -11.59 -19.54
CA VAL A 236 -10.83 -11.91 -19.97
C VAL A 236 -10.92 -13.29 -20.63
N SER A 237 -9.87 -13.71 -21.35
CA SER A 237 -9.84 -14.98 -22.08
C SER A 237 -9.49 -16.21 -21.23
N LYS A 238 -9.26 -16.08 -19.91
CA LYS A 238 -9.07 -17.22 -19.01
C LYS A 238 -10.42 -17.52 -18.33
N PRO A 239 -11.04 -18.70 -18.58
CA PRO A 239 -12.24 -19.09 -17.85
C PRO A 239 -11.91 -19.19 -16.36
N GLU A 240 -12.80 -18.68 -15.52
CA GLU A 240 -12.75 -18.89 -14.08
C GLU A 240 -12.85 -20.40 -13.81
N LEU A 241 -11.75 -20.97 -13.34
CA LEU A 241 -11.64 -22.35 -12.84
C LEU A 241 -11.61 -22.32 -11.30
#